data_AF-A0A8T9S6V1-F1
#
_entry.id   AF-A0A8T9S6V1-F1
#
_cell.length_a   1.000
_cell.length_b   1.000
_cell.length_c   1.000
_cell.angle_alpha   90.00
_cell.angle_beta   90.00
_cell.angle_gamma   90.00
#
_symmetry.space_group_name_H-M   'P 1'
#
loop_
_entity.id
_entity.type
_entity.pdbx_description
1 polymer ?
#
loop_
_entity_poly.entity_id
_entity_poly.type
_entity_poly.pdbx_seq_one_letter_code
_entity_poly.pdbx_strand_id
1 'polypeptide(L)'
;MLRCALHDVLFWACCLLLLAASAPIAAAQVSNDNIENRRVLQAEQLITSNTTGCTVQRSCVDERLTGKCIEYHNDQWFEFTPKASGRYFINIGGQKCRDVRGVQLVVLTGTPCQPATYRVLSCTSLGTQDDVFVTLDSLRAGRSYLLDVDGYLKDFCQFSLQVSRQPVGMPVSYFPPNPTRVLPTASHVVELTWTLPDSLAAAPACRVLRREVHEYRSSEVRQVPVQRDTYGQPALTYTVTDTLPGPGTYDYQVVTTQAAGSPPPVRLRQWWYGYGEAPAVPGTSPTRAVVELPLRKYPNKARLSVVVTNPASGQVLLSRQLVNQPNDPRQAELPMRRWQEAGLEKIAVEITCHPPRGAFFVDKLLLALPAPAARR
;
A
#
# COMPACT_ATOMS: atom_id res chain seq x y z
N MET A 1 -73.33 4.99 49.81
CA MET A 1 -72.81 4.09 48.75
C MET A 1 -71.60 4.79 48.16
N LEU A 2 -70.40 4.48 48.66
CA LEU A 2 -69.48 3.44 48.19
C LEU A 2 -68.61 3.91 47.00
N ARG A 3 -67.31 4.14 47.31
CA ARG A 3 -66.11 3.99 46.45
C ARG A 3 -66.01 4.95 45.24
N CYS A 4 -64.86 5.41 44.77
CA CYS A 4 -63.47 5.01 44.99
C CYS A 4 -62.57 6.21 44.64
N ALA A 5 -61.60 6.47 45.51
CA ALA A 5 -60.56 7.45 45.31
C ALA A 5 -59.25 6.75 44.91
N LEU A 6 -58.35 7.52 44.31
CA LEU A 6 -56.92 7.27 44.09
C LEU A 6 -56.56 6.04 43.25
N HIS A 7 -56.14 6.27 42.00
CA HIS A 7 -55.03 5.59 41.33
C HIS A 7 -54.80 6.28 39.96
N ASP A 8 -54.13 7.43 39.91
CA ASP A 8 -53.70 7.97 38.59
C ASP A 8 -52.60 9.06 38.63
N VAL A 9 -51.76 9.08 39.67
CA VAL A 9 -50.66 10.09 39.74
C VAL A 9 -49.27 9.46 39.90
N LEU A 10 -49.16 8.14 40.04
CA LEU A 10 -47.87 7.48 40.30
C LEU A 10 -47.21 6.78 39.10
N PHE A 11 -47.68 7.02 37.86
CA PHE A 11 -47.07 6.41 36.67
C PHE A 11 -46.25 7.39 35.80
N TRP A 12 -46.35 8.70 36.04
CA TRP A 12 -45.67 9.73 35.25
C TRP A 12 -44.40 10.30 35.89
N ALA A 13 -44.01 9.84 37.09
CA ALA A 13 -42.80 10.30 37.77
C ALA A 13 -41.56 9.41 37.53
N CYS A 14 -41.70 8.23 36.91
CA CYS A 14 -40.58 7.32 36.64
C CYS A 14 -40.02 7.41 35.21
N CYS A 15 -40.71 8.08 34.27
CA CYS A 15 -40.22 8.24 32.89
C CYS A 15 -39.38 9.52 32.66
N LEU A 16 -39.33 10.45 33.62
CA LEU A 16 -38.60 11.72 33.49
C LEU A 16 -37.18 11.70 34.10
N LEU A 17 -36.76 10.57 34.69
CA LEU A 17 -35.44 10.40 35.32
C LEU A 17 -34.52 9.42 34.56
N LEU A 18 -34.82 9.12 33.30
CA LEU A 18 -33.95 8.36 32.38
C LEU A 18 -33.45 9.20 31.18
N LEU A 19 -33.75 10.50 31.15
CA LEU A 19 -33.35 11.43 30.10
C LEU A 19 -32.05 12.20 30.38
N ALA A 20 -31.33 11.86 31.47
CA ALA A 20 -30.14 12.59 31.91
C ALA A 20 -28.89 11.70 31.99
N ALA A 21 -28.48 11.07 30.87
CA ALA A 21 -27.13 10.50 30.74
C ALA A 21 -26.66 10.23 29.30
N SER A 22 -27.28 10.78 28.26
CA SER A 22 -26.66 10.80 26.93
C SER A 22 -25.68 11.97 26.86
N ALA A 23 -24.63 11.94 27.69
CA ALA A 23 -23.47 12.77 27.45
C ALA A 23 -22.97 12.45 26.04
N PRO A 24 -22.79 13.44 25.15
CA PRO A 24 -22.14 13.19 23.87
C PRO A 24 -20.78 12.58 24.21
N ILE A 25 -20.54 11.35 23.75
CA ILE A 25 -19.21 10.76 23.78
C ILE A 25 -18.37 11.68 22.89
N ALA A 26 -17.69 12.64 23.51
CA ALA A 26 -16.64 13.37 22.84
C ALA A 26 -15.65 12.30 22.39
N ALA A 27 -15.59 12.04 21.09
CA ALA A 27 -14.58 11.20 20.51
C ALA A 27 -13.25 11.90 20.77
N ALA A 28 -12.61 11.56 21.90
CA ALA A 28 -11.34 12.14 22.28
C ALA A 28 -10.34 11.84 21.16
N GLN A 29 -9.68 12.90 20.68
CA GLN A 29 -8.60 12.74 19.72
C GLN A 29 -7.57 11.78 20.29
N VAL A 30 -6.99 10.95 19.43
CA VAL A 30 -6.01 9.95 19.86
C VAL A 30 -4.80 10.68 20.46
N SER A 31 -4.29 10.20 21.59
CA SER A 31 -3.34 10.99 22.39
C SER A 31 -2.04 11.32 21.67
N ASN A 32 -1.67 10.56 20.65
CA ASN A 32 -0.47 10.75 19.85
C ASN A 32 -0.75 11.32 18.45
N ASP A 33 -1.82 12.11 18.32
CA ASP A 33 -2.16 12.90 17.12
C ASP A 33 -1.14 14.01 16.79
N ASN A 34 -0.28 14.38 17.75
CA ASN A 34 0.78 15.35 17.54
C ASN A 34 2.13 14.80 17.98
N ILE A 35 3.20 15.37 17.43
CA ILE A 35 4.55 14.86 17.66
C ILE A 35 5.05 15.14 19.08
N GLU A 36 4.53 16.17 19.74
CA GLU A 36 4.87 16.49 21.14
C GLU A 36 4.34 15.42 22.10
N ASN A 37 3.16 14.86 21.84
CA ASN A 37 2.52 13.79 22.61
C ASN A 37 2.70 12.41 21.98
N ARG A 38 3.69 12.27 21.09
CA ARG A 38 4.02 10.99 20.43
C ARG A 38 4.14 9.86 21.45
N ARG A 39 3.64 8.69 21.08
CA ARG A 39 3.64 7.53 21.97
C ARG A 39 5.01 6.85 21.96
N VAL A 40 5.65 6.76 23.13
CA VAL A 40 6.92 6.05 23.28
C VAL A 40 6.68 4.55 23.26
N LEU A 41 7.37 3.85 22.36
CA LEU A 41 7.29 2.41 22.17
C LEU A 41 8.39 1.71 22.97
N GLN A 42 8.01 0.61 23.63
CA GLN A 42 8.98 -0.32 24.20
C GLN A 42 9.28 -1.44 23.19
N ALA A 43 10.53 -1.90 23.17
CA ALA A 43 10.90 -3.05 22.34
C ALA A 43 10.05 -4.26 22.72
N GLU A 44 9.62 -5.03 21.72
CA GLU A 44 8.77 -6.22 21.84
C GLU A 44 7.33 -5.96 22.30
N GLN A 45 6.98 -4.72 22.68
CA GLN A 45 5.61 -4.40 23.10
C GLN A 45 4.69 -4.29 21.89
N LEU A 46 3.66 -5.14 21.86
CA LEU A 46 2.54 -4.99 20.93
C LEU A 46 1.58 -3.93 21.48
N ILE A 47 1.27 -2.94 20.65
CA ILE A 47 0.27 -1.92 20.95
C ILE A 47 -0.81 -1.91 19.87
N THR A 48 -1.97 -1.34 20.21
CA THR A 48 -3.02 -0.99 19.26
C THR A 48 -3.12 0.52 19.14
N SER A 49 -3.37 1.01 17.93
CA SER A 49 -3.62 2.42 17.63
C SER A 49 -4.69 2.56 16.54
N ASN A 50 -5.10 3.80 16.28
CA ASN A 50 -6.20 4.10 15.37
C ASN A 50 -6.09 5.52 14.79
N THR A 51 -6.13 5.70 13.47
CA THR A 51 -6.04 7.02 12.81
C THR A 51 -7.34 7.84 12.82
N THR A 52 -8.40 7.37 13.51
CA THR A 52 -9.70 8.07 13.55
C THR A 52 -9.63 9.38 14.31
N GLY A 53 -10.08 10.46 13.65
CA GLY A 53 -10.11 11.80 14.25
C GLY A 53 -8.74 12.45 14.39
N CYS A 54 -7.70 11.82 13.83
CA CYS A 54 -6.36 12.38 13.77
C CYS A 54 -6.25 13.48 12.70
N THR A 55 -5.32 14.40 12.90
CA THR A 55 -5.08 15.59 12.09
C THR A 55 -3.60 15.74 11.78
N VAL A 56 -3.29 16.47 10.70
CA VAL A 56 -1.89 16.70 10.30
C VAL A 56 -1.28 17.92 10.94
N GLN A 57 -0.20 17.69 11.69
CA GLN A 57 0.68 18.75 12.15
C GLN A 57 1.64 19.17 11.03
N ARG A 58 1.12 19.94 10.06
CA ARG A 58 1.81 20.28 8.80
C ARG A 58 3.23 20.83 8.97
N SER A 59 3.50 21.59 10.03
CA SER A 59 4.84 22.13 10.31
C SER A 59 5.87 21.08 10.73
N CYS A 60 5.45 19.88 11.13
CA CYS A 60 6.31 18.85 11.69
C CYS A 60 6.53 17.66 10.76
N VAL A 61 5.85 17.58 9.61
CA VAL A 61 6.02 16.52 8.60
C VAL A 61 7.09 16.89 7.56
N ASP A 62 7.68 15.90 6.91
CA ASP A 62 8.55 16.11 5.76
C ASP A 62 7.74 16.09 4.46
N GLU A 63 7.24 17.25 4.04
CA GLU A 63 6.39 17.38 2.83
C GLU A 63 7.08 16.90 1.54
N ARG A 64 8.41 16.70 1.54
CA ARG A 64 9.13 16.12 0.39
C ARG A 64 8.75 14.65 0.16
N LEU A 65 8.11 13.99 1.12
CA LEU A 65 7.66 12.60 1.05
C LEU A 65 6.22 12.44 0.55
N THR A 66 5.44 13.52 0.60
CA THR A 66 4.07 13.59 0.07
C THR A 66 4.05 13.17 -1.40
N GLY A 67 3.11 12.30 -1.76
CA GLY A 67 2.96 11.77 -3.13
C GLY A 67 4.02 10.77 -3.57
N LYS A 68 5.00 10.44 -2.71
CA LYS A 68 6.00 9.38 -3.00
C LYS A 68 5.64 8.07 -2.33
N CYS A 69 5.40 8.12 -1.03
CA CYS A 69 5.22 6.94 -0.18
C CYS A 69 4.23 7.17 0.97
N ILE A 70 3.94 8.43 1.29
CA ILE A 70 2.94 8.82 2.27
C ILE A 70 2.11 9.98 1.71
N GLU A 71 0.85 10.04 2.08
CA GLU A 71 -0.01 11.19 1.84
C GLU A 71 -0.60 11.63 3.19
N TYR A 72 -0.02 12.65 3.81
CA TYR A 72 -0.39 13.04 5.18
C TYR A 72 -1.84 13.55 5.27
N HIS A 73 -2.66 12.84 6.05
CA HIS A 73 -4.07 13.15 6.33
C HIS A 73 -4.47 13.00 7.79
N ASN A 74 -3.96 11.97 8.47
CA ASN A 74 -4.35 11.57 9.82
C ASN A 74 -3.22 10.77 10.48
N ASP A 75 -2.07 11.43 10.60
CA ASP A 75 -0.82 10.93 11.16
C ASP A 75 -0.91 10.63 12.66
N GLN A 76 -0.10 9.66 13.04
CA GLN A 76 0.12 9.27 14.42
C GLN A 76 1.60 9.18 14.66
N TRP A 77 2.05 9.89 15.70
CA TRP A 77 3.45 9.95 16.03
C TRP A 77 3.81 8.92 17.10
N PHE A 78 4.92 8.23 16.88
CA PHE A 78 5.53 7.33 17.85
C PHE A 78 7.03 7.59 17.95
N GLU A 79 7.61 7.19 19.06
CA GLU A 79 9.05 7.26 19.29
C GLU A 79 9.58 5.90 19.75
N PHE A 80 10.72 5.49 19.21
CA PHE A 80 11.42 4.30 19.66
C PHE A 80 12.90 4.61 19.91
N THR A 81 13.40 4.20 21.08
CA THR A 81 14.83 4.25 21.42
C THR A 81 15.30 2.84 21.76
N PRO A 82 16.10 2.18 20.90
CA PRO A 82 16.58 0.83 21.18
C PRO A 82 17.59 0.85 22.32
N LYS A 83 17.51 -0.14 23.21
CA LYS A 83 18.49 -0.35 24.28
C LYS A 83 19.81 -0.93 23.77
N ALA A 84 19.78 -1.65 22.65
CA ALA A 84 20.95 -2.28 22.04
C ALA A 84 20.94 -2.02 20.54
N SER A 85 22.12 -1.77 19.95
CA SER A 85 22.25 -1.56 18.52
C SER A 85 21.95 -2.85 17.75
N GLY A 86 21.47 -2.71 16.52
CA GLY A 86 21.28 -3.83 15.60
C GLY A 86 20.03 -3.69 14.74
N ARG A 87 19.62 -4.84 14.19
CA ARG A 87 18.41 -4.97 13.37
C ARG A 87 17.17 -5.00 14.25
N TYR A 88 16.19 -4.21 13.87
CA TYR A 88 14.83 -4.24 14.40
C TYR A 88 13.82 -4.34 13.25
N PHE A 89 12.61 -4.75 13.60
CA PHE A 89 11.48 -4.83 12.69
C PHE A 89 10.36 -3.97 13.25
N ILE A 90 9.73 -3.18 12.38
CA ILE A 90 8.44 -2.59 12.68
C ILE A 90 7.39 -3.53 12.12
N ASN A 91 6.73 -4.26 13.01
CA ASN A 91 5.62 -5.14 12.67
C ASN A 91 4.32 -4.35 12.73
N ILE A 92 3.59 -4.34 11.63
CA ILE A 92 2.26 -3.72 11.51
C ILE A 92 1.29 -4.84 11.17
N GLY A 93 0.25 -4.98 11.97
CA GLY A 93 -0.72 -6.04 11.77
C GLY A 93 -2.11 -5.67 12.24
N GLY A 94 -3.01 -6.65 12.17
CA GLY A 94 -4.39 -6.52 12.63
C GLY A 94 -5.11 -5.29 12.04
N GLN A 95 -4.72 -4.90 10.83
CA GLN A 95 -5.22 -3.70 10.17
C GLN A 95 -6.72 -3.87 9.88
N LYS A 96 -7.48 -2.83 10.18
CA LYS A 96 -8.91 -2.67 9.88
C LYS A 96 -9.12 -1.25 9.39
N CYS A 97 -8.91 -1.06 8.11
CA CYS A 97 -9.16 0.20 7.41
C CYS A 97 -10.48 0.14 6.65
N ARG A 98 -11.03 1.32 6.33
CA ARG A 98 -12.24 1.46 5.52
C ARG A 98 -12.00 1.07 4.06
N ASP A 99 -10.78 1.24 3.56
CA ASP A 99 -10.30 0.88 2.23
C ASP A 99 -9.25 -0.23 2.28
N VAL A 100 -8.84 -0.73 1.10
CA VAL A 100 -7.95 -1.89 0.96
C VAL A 100 -6.45 -1.60 1.13
N ARG A 101 -6.06 -0.34 1.33
CA ARG A 101 -4.66 0.10 1.21
C ARG A 101 -3.88 0.05 2.52
N GLY A 102 -4.57 -0.16 3.64
CA GLY A 102 -3.94 -0.24 4.95
C GLY A 102 -3.38 1.09 5.43
N VAL A 103 -2.32 1.06 6.20
CA VAL A 103 -1.61 2.26 6.67
C VAL A 103 -0.38 2.59 5.79
N GLN A 104 0.18 3.77 6.01
CA GLN A 104 1.46 4.24 5.47
C GLN A 104 2.41 4.47 6.66
N LEU A 105 3.70 4.23 6.46
CA LEU A 105 4.71 4.36 7.51
C LEU A 105 5.91 5.17 7.02
N VAL A 106 6.30 6.16 7.79
CA VAL A 106 7.62 6.81 7.68
C VAL A 106 8.40 6.56 8.96
N VAL A 107 9.66 6.19 8.81
CA VAL A 107 10.61 6.05 9.91
C VAL A 107 11.73 7.05 9.68
N LEU A 108 12.01 7.87 10.67
CA LEU A 108 12.98 8.96 10.55
C LEU A 108 13.79 9.15 11.84
N THR A 109 14.91 9.84 11.69
CA THR A 109 15.70 10.36 12.81
C THR A 109 15.88 11.85 12.63
N GLY A 110 15.95 12.60 13.72
CA GLY A 110 16.02 14.06 13.73
C GLY A 110 15.41 14.61 15.01
N THR A 111 15.34 15.93 15.11
CA THR A 111 14.72 16.61 16.24
C THR A 111 13.21 16.72 16.00
N PRO A 112 12.33 16.27 16.93
CA PRO A 112 10.88 16.39 16.77
C PRO A 112 10.43 17.79 16.35
N CYS A 113 9.52 17.84 15.37
CA CYS A 113 9.00 19.05 14.74
C CYS A 113 10.06 19.98 14.11
N GLN A 114 11.19 19.41 13.67
CA GLN A 114 12.18 20.14 12.88
C GLN A 114 12.48 19.37 11.58
N PRO A 115 11.60 19.44 10.58
CA PRO A 115 11.72 18.64 9.34
C PRO A 115 13.07 18.79 8.62
N ALA A 116 13.70 19.97 8.72
CA ALA A 116 15.03 20.21 8.16
C ALA A 116 16.13 19.28 8.71
N THR A 117 15.93 18.72 9.91
CA THR A 117 16.86 17.78 10.55
C THR A 117 16.57 16.32 10.21
N TYR A 118 15.42 16.04 9.59
CA TYR A 118 14.95 14.68 9.37
C TYR A 118 15.82 13.96 8.35
N ARG A 119 16.18 12.74 8.71
CA ARG A 119 16.75 11.74 7.80
C ARG A 119 15.81 10.55 7.77
N VAL A 120 15.33 10.23 6.59
CA VAL A 120 14.42 9.11 6.36
C VAL A 120 15.20 7.81 6.39
N LEU A 121 14.79 6.89 7.28
CA LEU A 121 15.28 5.51 7.34
C LEU A 121 14.42 4.59 6.48
N SER A 122 13.10 4.79 6.51
CA SER A 122 12.16 4.05 5.69
C SER A 122 10.97 4.93 5.35
N CYS A 123 10.43 4.76 4.15
CA CYS A 123 9.16 5.35 3.75
C CYS A 123 8.39 4.34 2.92
N THR A 124 7.23 3.94 3.43
CA THR A 124 6.57 2.72 2.99
C THR A 124 5.06 2.91 2.93
N SER A 125 4.53 2.83 1.72
CA SER A 125 3.10 2.69 1.45
C SER A 125 2.77 1.19 1.44
N LEU A 126 1.94 0.71 2.36
CA LEU A 126 1.68 -0.73 2.46
C LEU A 126 0.83 -1.23 1.28
N GLY A 127 -0.20 -0.48 0.89
CA GLY A 127 -1.07 -0.83 -0.24
C GLY A 127 -1.87 -2.13 -0.02
N THR A 128 -1.94 -2.60 1.22
CA THR A 128 -2.63 -3.81 1.68
C THR A 128 -2.91 -3.71 3.18
N GLN A 129 -3.91 -4.45 3.66
CA GLN A 129 -4.14 -4.66 5.10
C GLN A 129 -3.44 -5.91 5.64
N ASP A 130 -2.57 -6.58 4.86
CA ASP A 130 -1.78 -7.73 5.32
C ASP A 130 -0.99 -7.44 6.60
N ASP A 131 -0.71 -8.49 7.39
CA ASP A 131 0.29 -8.39 8.46
C ASP A 131 1.68 -8.34 7.83
N VAL A 132 2.41 -7.27 8.11
CA VAL A 132 3.68 -6.97 7.44
C VAL A 132 4.75 -6.50 8.43
N PHE A 133 6.01 -6.58 7.99
CA PHE A 133 7.12 -5.98 8.71
C PHE A 133 8.01 -5.13 7.81
N VAL A 134 8.51 -4.04 8.37
CA VAL A 134 9.55 -3.19 7.79
C VAL A 134 10.86 -3.43 8.52
N THR A 135 11.93 -3.70 7.78
CA THR A 135 13.25 -4.00 8.35
C THR A 135 14.04 -2.72 8.57
N LEU A 136 14.64 -2.57 9.76
CA LEU A 136 15.55 -1.48 10.12
C LEU A 136 16.89 -2.08 10.52
N ASP A 137 17.84 -2.16 9.58
CA ASP A 137 19.05 -2.98 9.71
C ASP A 137 20.08 -2.47 10.73
N SER A 138 20.08 -1.18 11.06
CA SER A 138 21.23 -0.55 11.72
C SER A 138 20.84 0.52 12.73
N LEU A 139 19.84 0.23 13.57
CA LEU A 139 19.50 1.13 14.65
C LEU A 139 20.61 1.15 15.69
N ARG A 140 20.99 2.35 16.13
CA ARG A 140 21.98 2.61 17.19
C ARG A 140 21.30 2.68 18.56
N ALA A 141 21.87 2.02 19.55
CA ALA A 141 21.44 2.09 20.95
C ALA A 141 21.40 3.54 21.46
N GLY A 142 20.38 3.86 22.28
CA GLY A 142 20.22 5.17 22.90
C GLY A 142 19.85 6.31 21.95
N ARG A 143 19.77 6.05 20.63
CA ARG A 143 19.33 7.02 19.64
C ARG A 143 17.83 6.91 19.42
N SER A 144 17.14 8.05 19.45
CA SER A 144 15.71 8.14 19.17
C SER A 144 15.41 8.07 17.66
N TYR A 145 14.36 7.34 17.32
CA TYR A 145 13.75 7.25 16.01
C TYR A 145 12.27 7.59 16.12
N LEU A 146 11.79 8.39 15.18
CA LEU A 146 10.40 8.78 15.07
C LEU A 146 9.72 7.89 14.03
N LEU A 147 8.52 7.44 14.34
CA LEU A 147 7.66 6.72 13.42
C LEU A 147 6.40 7.57 13.23
N ASP A 148 6.03 7.76 11.98
CA ASP A 148 4.82 8.44 11.57
C ASP A 148 3.96 7.42 10.80
N VAL A 149 2.77 7.12 11.34
CA VAL A 149 1.83 6.20 10.73
C VAL A 149 0.58 6.94 10.32
N ASP A 150 0.21 6.86 9.05
CA ASP A 150 -0.91 7.57 8.45
C ASP A 150 -1.89 6.59 7.78
N GLY A 151 -3.18 6.94 7.73
CA GLY A 151 -4.21 6.21 6.98
C GLY A 151 -4.58 6.94 5.69
N TYR A 152 -4.86 6.21 4.60
CA TYR A 152 -5.17 6.87 3.33
C TYR A 152 -6.46 7.72 3.36
N LEU A 153 -6.42 8.98 2.92
CA LEU A 153 -7.61 9.79 2.59
C LEU A 153 -8.76 9.74 3.62
N LYS A 154 -8.48 10.12 4.87
CA LYS A 154 -9.44 10.06 5.99
C LYS A 154 -9.97 8.65 6.26
N ASP A 155 -9.20 7.62 5.90
CA ASP A 155 -9.49 6.26 6.34
C ASP A 155 -9.25 6.15 7.83
N PHE A 156 -10.31 5.75 8.50
CA PHE A 156 -10.32 5.30 9.87
C PHE A 156 -9.69 3.91 9.90
N CYS A 157 -8.41 3.85 10.21
CA CYS A 157 -7.63 2.62 10.28
C CYS A 157 -7.33 2.28 11.73
N GLN A 158 -7.83 1.15 12.22
CA GLN A 158 -7.29 0.51 13.43
C GLN A 158 -6.16 -0.45 13.03
N PHE A 159 -5.07 -0.47 13.79
CA PHE A 159 -3.93 -1.35 13.53
C PHE A 159 -3.19 -1.71 14.83
N SER A 160 -2.40 -2.77 14.77
CA SER A 160 -1.40 -3.10 15.79
C SER A 160 0.00 -2.74 15.30
N LEU A 161 0.85 -2.31 16.24
CA LEU A 161 2.22 -1.89 16.00
C LEU A 161 3.15 -2.51 17.05
N GLN A 162 4.28 -3.02 16.61
CA GLN A 162 5.34 -3.52 17.49
C GLN A 162 6.70 -3.22 16.87
N VAL A 163 7.65 -2.74 17.68
CA VAL A 163 9.06 -2.68 17.29
C VAL A 163 9.81 -3.81 18.01
N SER A 164 10.33 -4.78 17.27
CA SER A 164 10.88 -6.01 17.84
C SER A 164 12.16 -6.45 17.15
N ARG A 165 12.82 -7.46 17.72
CA ARG A 165 13.91 -8.21 17.07
C ARG A 165 13.43 -9.35 16.20
N GLN A 166 12.13 -9.66 16.24
CA GLN A 166 11.53 -10.74 15.47
C GLN A 166 10.53 -10.19 14.44
N PRO A 167 10.70 -10.49 13.15
CA PRO A 167 9.73 -10.09 12.14
C PRO A 167 8.41 -10.84 12.34
N VAL A 168 7.29 -10.15 12.15
CA VAL A 168 5.96 -10.77 12.18
C VAL A 168 5.21 -10.38 10.91
N GLY A 169 4.63 -11.37 10.23
CA GLY A 169 3.95 -11.19 8.96
C GLY A 169 4.89 -11.31 7.75
N MET A 170 4.62 -10.53 6.71
CA MET A 170 5.38 -10.55 5.46
C MET A 170 6.33 -9.35 5.33
N PRO A 171 7.48 -9.49 4.66
CA PRO A 171 8.31 -8.33 4.38
C PRO A 171 7.54 -7.37 3.48
N VAL A 172 7.52 -6.09 3.83
CA VAL A 172 6.99 -5.08 2.90
C VAL A 172 7.88 -5.02 1.66
N SER A 173 7.29 -4.97 0.48
CA SER A 173 8.02 -4.73 -0.75
C SER A 173 8.18 -3.23 -0.97
N TYR A 174 9.37 -2.79 -1.33
CA TYR A 174 9.66 -1.41 -1.76
C TYR A 174 9.10 -1.08 -3.15
N PHE A 175 8.20 -1.90 -3.69
CA PHE A 175 7.56 -1.63 -4.98
C PHE A 175 6.38 -0.67 -4.79
N PRO A 176 6.16 0.25 -5.75
CA PRO A 176 5.03 1.16 -5.66
C PRO A 176 3.72 0.38 -5.52
N PRO A 177 2.74 0.90 -4.76
CA PRO A 177 1.46 0.24 -4.47
C PRO A 177 0.61 -0.06 -5.72
N ASN A 178 1.05 0.39 -6.90
CA ASN A 178 0.38 0.14 -8.17
C ASN A 178 1.15 -0.87 -9.03
N PRO A 179 0.45 -1.80 -9.70
CA PRO A 179 1.06 -2.75 -10.61
C PRO A 179 1.78 -2.02 -11.75
N THR A 180 3.11 -2.05 -11.74
CA THR A 180 3.95 -1.55 -12.84
C THR A 180 3.82 -2.40 -14.10
N ARG A 181 3.29 -3.63 -13.97
CA ARG A 181 2.99 -4.57 -15.05
C ARG A 181 1.93 -5.58 -14.62
N VAL A 182 0.72 -5.47 -15.18
CA VAL A 182 -0.31 -6.52 -15.13
C VAL A 182 -0.11 -7.43 -16.35
N LEU A 183 0.06 -8.73 -16.13
CA LEU A 183 0.13 -9.74 -17.18
C LEU A 183 -1.31 -10.11 -17.57
N PRO A 184 -1.78 -9.73 -18.77
CA PRO A 184 -3.08 -10.19 -19.23
C PRO A 184 -3.01 -11.70 -19.46
N THR A 185 -3.99 -12.42 -18.93
CA THR A 185 -4.17 -13.85 -19.24
C THR A 185 -5.54 -14.05 -19.87
N ALA A 186 -5.57 -14.69 -21.04
CA ALA A 186 -6.82 -15.14 -21.66
C ALA A 186 -7.41 -16.36 -20.94
N SER A 187 -6.59 -17.05 -20.12
CA SER A 187 -6.97 -18.21 -19.32
C SER A 187 -7.21 -17.81 -17.87
N HIS A 188 -8.22 -18.40 -17.22
CA HIS A 188 -8.34 -18.35 -15.76
C HIS A 188 -7.24 -19.14 -15.04
N VAL A 189 -6.46 -19.96 -15.74
CA VAL A 189 -5.33 -20.68 -15.15
C VAL A 189 -4.08 -19.84 -15.34
N VAL A 190 -3.38 -19.56 -14.24
CA VAL A 190 -2.09 -18.87 -14.23
C VAL A 190 -1.00 -19.80 -13.77
N GLU A 191 0.17 -19.70 -14.39
CA GLU A 191 1.38 -20.39 -13.96
C GLU A 191 2.31 -19.40 -13.25
N LEU A 192 2.79 -19.80 -12.07
CA LEU A 192 3.66 -19.03 -11.19
C LEU A 192 4.99 -19.77 -11.10
N THR A 193 6.04 -19.17 -11.64
CA THR A 193 7.38 -19.78 -11.68
C THR A 193 8.42 -18.88 -11.03
N TRP A 194 9.11 -19.39 -10.01
CA TRP A 194 10.14 -18.66 -9.28
C TRP A 194 11.38 -19.51 -9.02
N THR A 195 12.46 -18.82 -8.68
CA THR A 195 13.72 -19.44 -8.28
C THR A 195 13.96 -19.23 -6.78
N LEU A 196 14.49 -20.25 -6.10
CA LEU A 196 14.95 -20.14 -4.72
C LEU A 196 16.47 -19.95 -4.69
N PRO A 197 16.98 -18.79 -4.25
CA PRO A 197 18.42 -18.60 -4.07
C PRO A 197 18.99 -19.53 -3.01
N ASP A 198 20.24 -19.99 -3.19
CA ASP A 198 20.93 -20.87 -2.24
C ASP A 198 21.02 -20.28 -0.83
N SER A 199 21.10 -18.95 -0.71
CA SER A 199 21.10 -18.25 0.59
C SER A 199 19.81 -18.43 1.39
N LEU A 200 18.73 -18.87 0.74
CA LEU A 200 17.42 -19.15 1.33
C LEU A 200 17.07 -20.65 1.28
N ALA A 201 18.02 -21.51 0.91
CA ALA A 201 17.85 -22.95 0.84
C ALA A 201 17.44 -23.59 2.17
N ALA A 202 17.72 -22.95 3.30
CA ALA A 202 17.34 -23.42 4.63
C ALA A 202 15.84 -23.22 4.95
N ALA A 203 15.12 -22.42 4.16
CA ALA A 203 13.68 -22.24 4.35
C ALA A 203 12.95 -23.59 4.19
N PRO A 204 11.97 -23.93 5.03
CA PRO A 204 11.28 -25.21 4.92
C PRO A 204 10.26 -25.24 3.78
N ALA A 205 9.67 -24.09 3.43
CA ALA A 205 8.69 -23.96 2.37
C ALA A 205 8.64 -22.54 1.80
N CYS A 206 7.88 -22.37 0.72
CA CYS A 206 7.43 -21.10 0.20
C CYS A 206 5.90 -21.04 0.28
N ARG A 207 5.35 -19.89 0.67
CA ARG A 207 3.92 -19.59 0.64
C ARG A 207 3.62 -18.81 -0.63
N VAL A 208 2.62 -19.25 -1.37
CA VAL A 208 2.03 -18.55 -2.51
C VAL A 208 0.76 -17.88 -2.02
N LEU A 209 0.77 -16.56 -2.05
CA LEU A 209 -0.30 -15.72 -1.55
C LEU A 209 -0.94 -14.99 -2.72
N ARG A 210 -2.26 -14.82 -2.68
CA ARG A 210 -3.05 -14.14 -3.70
C ARG A 210 -3.98 -13.14 -3.06
N ARG A 211 -4.12 -11.98 -3.70
CA ARG A 211 -5.10 -10.95 -3.35
C ARG A 211 -5.69 -10.35 -4.63
N GLU A 212 -7.01 -10.27 -4.74
CA GLU A 212 -7.64 -9.42 -5.74
C GLU A 212 -7.56 -7.94 -5.30
N VAL A 213 -7.41 -6.99 -6.23
CA VAL A 213 -7.18 -5.57 -5.87
C VAL A 213 -8.23 -4.94 -4.95
N HIS A 214 -9.46 -5.46 -4.90
CA HIS A 214 -10.54 -5.00 -4.01
C HIS A 214 -10.64 -5.82 -2.71
N GLU A 215 -9.79 -6.83 -2.53
CA GLU A 215 -9.69 -7.58 -1.29
C GLU A 215 -8.75 -6.86 -0.31
N TYR A 216 -9.14 -6.87 0.97
CA TYR A 216 -8.37 -6.22 2.03
C TYR A 216 -7.02 -6.90 2.29
N ARG A 217 -6.95 -8.23 2.17
CA ARG A 217 -5.79 -9.04 2.55
C ARG A 217 -5.53 -10.16 1.57
N SER A 218 -4.28 -10.58 1.50
CA SER A 218 -3.86 -11.75 0.76
C SER A 218 -4.32 -13.03 1.47
N SER A 219 -4.79 -13.99 0.69
CA SER A 219 -5.08 -15.36 1.13
C SER A 219 -3.97 -16.29 0.68
N GLU A 220 -3.69 -17.32 1.47
CA GLU A 220 -2.75 -18.36 1.05
C GLU A 220 -3.44 -19.33 0.10
N VAL A 221 -2.88 -19.48 -1.10
CA VAL A 221 -3.41 -20.40 -2.12
C VAL A 221 -2.66 -21.71 -2.11
N ARG A 222 -1.35 -21.66 -1.80
CA ARG A 222 -0.51 -22.84 -1.78
C ARG A 222 0.67 -22.67 -0.82
N GLN A 223 1.01 -23.75 -0.13
CA GLN A 223 2.32 -23.91 0.50
C GLN A 223 3.13 -24.95 -0.29
N VAL A 224 4.33 -24.58 -0.71
CA VAL A 224 5.23 -25.43 -1.50
C VAL A 224 6.46 -25.77 -0.66
N PRO A 225 6.62 -27.03 -0.21
CA PRO A 225 7.82 -27.44 0.51
C PRO A 225 9.08 -27.27 -0.33
N VAL A 226 10.18 -26.87 0.29
CA VAL A 226 11.49 -26.86 -0.37
C VAL A 226 11.93 -28.30 -0.59
N GLN A 227 11.82 -28.75 -1.84
CA GLN A 227 12.29 -30.06 -2.26
C GLN A 227 13.81 -30.14 -2.20
N ARG A 228 14.33 -31.26 -1.73
CA ARG A 228 15.75 -31.57 -1.69
C ARG A 228 16.03 -32.86 -2.44
N ASP A 229 17.15 -32.90 -3.16
CA ASP A 229 17.63 -34.14 -3.76
C ASP A 229 18.25 -35.08 -2.71
N THR A 230 18.75 -36.23 -3.16
CA THR A 230 19.42 -37.22 -2.30
C THR A 230 20.71 -36.72 -1.67
N TYR A 231 21.28 -35.62 -2.17
CA TYR A 231 22.48 -34.95 -1.67
C TYR A 231 22.14 -33.74 -0.78
N GLY A 232 20.85 -33.48 -0.53
CA GLY A 232 20.36 -32.38 0.31
C GLY A 232 20.26 -31.03 -0.40
N GLN A 233 20.55 -30.97 -1.71
CA GLN A 233 20.52 -29.74 -2.49
C GLN A 233 19.08 -29.32 -2.79
N PRO A 234 18.72 -28.04 -2.64
CA PRO A 234 17.38 -27.58 -2.94
C PRO A 234 17.10 -27.61 -4.45
N ALA A 235 15.86 -27.89 -4.83
CA ALA A 235 15.39 -27.54 -6.17
C ALA A 235 15.51 -26.02 -6.36
N LEU A 236 16.07 -25.59 -7.50
CA LEU A 236 16.30 -24.16 -7.75
C LEU A 236 15.09 -23.47 -8.36
N THR A 237 14.24 -24.19 -9.08
CA THR A 237 13.08 -23.64 -9.78
C THR A 237 11.83 -24.36 -9.34
N TYR A 238 10.80 -23.58 -9.04
CA TYR A 238 9.50 -24.06 -8.61
C TYR A 238 8.42 -23.48 -9.51
N THR A 239 7.41 -24.30 -9.77
CA THR A 239 6.24 -23.92 -10.57
C THR A 239 4.97 -24.36 -9.87
N VAL A 240 3.98 -23.47 -9.80
CA VAL A 240 2.63 -23.74 -9.31
C VAL A 240 1.63 -23.15 -10.27
N THR A 241 0.54 -23.88 -10.50
CA THR A 241 -0.63 -23.36 -11.19
C THR A 241 -1.70 -22.95 -10.19
N ASP A 242 -2.36 -21.83 -10.44
CA ASP A 242 -3.59 -21.44 -9.74
C ASP A 242 -4.73 -21.18 -10.74
N THR A 243 -5.96 -21.37 -10.30
CA THR A 243 -7.16 -21.05 -11.07
C THR A 243 -7.86 -19.85 -10.43
N LEU A 244 -7.97 -18.77 -11.20
CA LEU A 244 -8.59 -17.52 -10.80
C LEU A 244 -10.10 -17.69 -10.63
N PRO A 245 -10.68 -17.20 -9.52
CA PRO A 245 -12.10 -17.42 -9.21
C PRO A 245 -13.04 -16.64 -10.14
N GLY A 246 -12.56 -15.57 -10.78
CA GLY A 246 -13.35 -14.77 -11.72
C GLY A 246 -12.54 -13.64 -12.33
N PRO A 247 -13.17 -12.79 -13.17
CA PRO A 247 -12.55 -11.59 -13.70
C PRO A 247 -12.02 -10.66 -12.59
N GLY A 248 -10.82 -10.11 -12.77
CA GLY A 248 -10.21 -9.23 -11.77
C GLY A 248 -8.73 -8.96 -12.01
N THR A 249 -8.15 -8.16 -11.13
CA THR A 249 -6.69 -7.96 -11.07
C THR A 249 -6.15 -8.57 -9.78
N TYR A 250 -5.20 -9.49 -9.91
CA TYR A 250 -4.70 -10.32 -8.83
C TYR A 250 -3.22 -10.06 -8.57
N ASP A 251 -2.89 -9.69 -7.35
CA ASP A 251 -1.54 -9.68 -6.79
C ASP A 251 -1.18 -11.07 -6.30
N TYR A 252 -0.08 -11.61 -6.80
CA TYR A 252 0.52 -12.85 -6.29
C TYR A 252 1.85 -12.55 -5.66
N GLN A 253 2.09 -13.12 -4.48
CA GLN A 253 3.36 -13.01 -3.78
C GLN A 253 3.86 -14.39 -3.39
N VAL A 254 5.16 -14.63 -3.60
CA VAL A 254 5.84 -15.82 -3.09
C VAL A 254 6.79 -15.39 -1.98
N VAL A 255 6.60 -15.95 -0.79
CA VAL A 255 7.36 -15.60 0.41
C VAL A 255 7.90 -16.88 1.05
N THR A 256 9.17 -16.89 1.47
CA THR A 256 9.71 -18.02 2.23
C THR A 256 9.02 -18.13 3.59
N THR A 257 8.78 -19.35 4.06
CA THR A 257 8.36 -19.57 5.44
C THR A 257 9.54 -19.41 6.38
N GLN A 258 9.26 -18.93 7.59
CA GLN A 258 10.25 -18.87 8.66
C GLN A 258 10.16 -20.15 9.49
N ALA A 259 11.27 -20.88 9.61
CA ALA A 259 11.44 -21.84 10.69
C ALA A 259 11.93 -21.14 11.96
N ALA A 260 11.67 -21.72 13.13
CA ALA A 260 12.19 -21.19 14.39
C ALA A 260 13.73 -21.03 14.31
N GLY A 261 14.22 -19.83 14.66
CA GLY A 261 15.65 -19.51 14.60
C GLY A 261 16.22 -19.27 13.19
N SER A 262 15.40 -19.28 12.14
CA SER A 262 15.82 -18.97 10.77
C SER A 262 15.71 -17.46 10.45
N PRO A 263 16.38 -16.99 9.36
CA PRO A 263 16.25 -15.62 8.90
C PRO A 263 14.79 -15.20 8.68
N PRO A 264 14.49 -13.89 8.70
CA PRO A 264 13.18 -13.34 8.35
C PRO A 264 12.61 -13.91 7.04
N PRO A 265 11.28 -14.04 6.93
CA PRO A 265 10.63 -14.33 5.65
C PRO A 265 11.10 -13.37 4.55
N VAL A 266 11.38 -13.90 3.36
CA VAL A 266 11.83 -13.11 2.21
C VAL A 266 10.82 -13.27 1.07
N ARG A 267 10.39 -12.15 0.50
CA ARG A 267 9.58 -12.16 -0.72
C ARG A 267 10.48 -12.48 -1.90
N LEU A 268 10.30 -13.67 -2.46
CA LEU A 268 11.05 -14.15 -3.62
C LEU A 268 10.55 -13.51 -4.91
N ARG A 269 9.22 -13.32 -5.01
CA ARG A 269 8.61 -12.79 -6.22
C ARG A 269 7.23 -12.18 -5.97
N GLN A 270 6.85 -11.29 -6.89
CA GLN A 270 5.52 -10.70 -6.97
C GLN A 270 5.07 -10.60 -8.43
N TRP A 271 3.80 -10.87 -8.70
CA TRP A 271 3.19 -10.70 -10.02
C TRP A 271 1.84 -10.02 -9.89
N TRP A 272 1.42 -9.38 -10.98
CA TRP A 272 0.06 -8.94 -11.13
C TRP A 272 -0.53 -9.60 -12.38
N TYR A 273 -1.65 -10.28 -12.23
CA TYR A 273 -2.38 -10.91 -13.33
C TYR A 273 -3.73 -10.24 -13.53
N GLY A 274 -4.11 -10.02 -14.78
CA GLY A 274 -5.44 -9.54 -15.15
C GLY A 274 -6.17 -10.66 -15.89
N TYR A 275 -7.34 -11.04 -15.39
CA TYR A 275 -8.20 -12.05 -16.02
C TYR A 275 -9.62 -11.52 -16.22
N GLY A 276 -10.30 -12.06 -17.22
CA GLY A 276 -11.63 -11.64 -17.66
C GLY A 276 -11.58 -10.79 -18.94
N GLU A 277 -12.76 -10.49 -19.47
CA GLU A 277 -12.87 -9.59 -20.60
C GLU A 277 -12.25 -8.24 -20.22
N ALA A 278 -11.31 -7.75 -21.03
CA ALA A 278 -11.10 -6.30 -21.09
C ALA A 278 -12.50 -5.71 -21.29
N PRO A 279 -12.99 -4.79 -20.43
CA PRO A 279 -14.41 -4.49 -20.34
C PRO A 279 -14.98 -4.35 -21.73
N ALA A 280 -15.94 -5.23 -22.06
CA ALA A 280 -16.63 -5.20 -23.33
C ALA A 280 -17.10 -3.77 -23.52
N VAL A 281 -16.52 -3.08 -24.50
CA VAL A 281 -17.00 -1.78 -24.91
C VAL A 281 -18.37 -2.05 -25.53
N PRO A 282 -19.48 -1.59 -24.93
CA PRO A 282 -20.74 -1.59 -25.66
C PRO A 282 -20.53 -0.65 -26.85
N GLY A 283 -20.51 -1.21 -28.07
CA GLY A 283 -20.33 -0.48 -29.32
C GLY A 283 -18.92 -0.57 -29.90
N THR A 284 -18.71 -1.55 -30.76
CA THR A 284 -17.59 -1.64 -31.69
C THR A 284 -17.61 -0.49 -32.71
N SER A 285 -16.76 0.51 -32.44
CA SER A 285 -16.10 1.49 -33.33
C SER A 285 -16.92 2.55 -34.11
N PRO A 286 -16.34 3.73 -34.47
CA PRO A 286 -14.90 4.04 -34.52
C PRO A 286 -14.51 5.43 -33.97
N THR A 287 -13.72 5.45 -32.89
CA THR A 287 -12.55 6.34 -32.72
C THR A 287 -11.91 5.98 -31.39
N ARG A 288 -10.71 5.40 -31.43
CA ARG A 288 -9.92 5.18 -30.22
C ARG A 288 -9.47 6.56 -29.74
N ALA A 289 -10.18 7.13 -28.78
CA ALA A 289 -9.79 8.38 -28.16
C ALA A 289 -8.50 8.10 -27.37
N VAL A 290 -7.37 8.50 -27.94
CA VAL A 290 -6.03 8.31 -27.37
C VAL A 290 -5.32 9.65 -27.24
N VAL A 291 -4.49 9.76 -26.21
CA VAL A 291 -3.50 10.82 -26.08
C VAL A 291 -2.12 10.21 -26.31
N GLU A 292 -1.33 10.83 -27.19
CA GLU A 292 0.00 10.32 -27.56
C GLU A 292 1.07 10.90 -26.64
N LEU A 293 1.90 10.02 -26.08
CA LEU A 293 3.10 10.40 -25.35
C LEU A 293 4.21 10.77 -26.33
N PRO A 294 5.01 11.82 -26.06
CA PRO A 294 6.10 12.23 -26.94
C PRO A 294 7.32 11.29 -26.79
N LEU A 295 7.16 9.98 -27.02
CA LEU A 295 8.20 8.98 -26.74
C LEU A 295 9.42 9.10 -27.67
N ARG A 296 9.25 9.74 -28.82
CA ARG A 296 10.32 9.95 -29.81
C ARG A 296 11.51 10.77 -29.29
N LYS A 297 11.32 11.55 -28.21
CA LYS A 297 12.41 12.32 -27.60
C LYS A 297 13.34 11.47 -26.72
N TYR A 298 12.94 10.25 -26.37
CA TYR A 298 13.77 9.36 -25.55
C TYR A 298 14.66 8.46 -26.42
N PRO A 299 15.83 8.03 -25.93
CA PRO A 299 16.71 7.15 -26.69
C PRO A 299 16.06 5.81 -27.04
N ASN A 300 16.38 5.26 -28.21
CA ASN A 300 15.97 3.91 -28.59
C ASN A 300 16.50 2.89 -27.57
N LYS A 301 15.68 1.90 -27.23
CA LYS A 301 15.94 0.88 -26.20
C LYS A 301 16.09 1.40 -24.77
N ALA A 302 15.82 2.68 -24.50
CA ALA A 302 15.74 3.19 -23.13
C ALA A 302 14.59 2.53 -22.38
N ARG A 303 14.80 2.20 -21.10
CA ARG A 303 13.71 1.76 -20.22
C ARG A 303 13.01 2.99 -19.69
N LEU A 304 11.74 3.15 -20.03
CA LEU A 304 10.91 4.27 -19.59
C LEU A 304 9.94 3.78 -18.53
N SER A 305 9.80 4.52 -17.43
CA SER A 305 8.71 4.38 -16.47
C SER A 305 7.78 5.57 -16.65
N VAL A 306 6.54 5.32 -17.03
CA VAL A 306 5.49 6.33 -17.26
C VAL A 306 4.47 6.23 -16.15
N VAL A 307 4.25 7.32 -15.41
CA VAL A 307 3.23 7.45 -14.38
C VAL A 307 2.28 8.57 -14.79
N VAL A 308 0.99 8.24 -14.91
CA VAL A 308 -0.07 9.21 -15.20
C VAL A 308 -0.85 9.45 -13.92
N THR A 309 -1.04 10.71 -13.54
CA THR A 309 -1.80 11.13 -12.37
C THR A 309 -2.89 12.13 -12.73
N ASN A 310 -3.93 12.18 -11.90
CA ASN A 310 -4.88 13.28 -11.89
C ASN A 310 -4.14 14.51 -11.32
N PRO A 311 -4.00 15.60 -12.08
CA PRO A 311 -3.25 16.77 -11.65
C PRO A 311 -3.88 17.50 -10.47
N ALA A 312 -5.19 17.36 -10.24
CA ALA A 312 -5.89 18.01 -9.14
C ALA A 312 -5.79 17.22 -7.82
N SER A 313 -5.83 15.89 -7.89
CA SER A 313 -5.86 15.04 -6.68
C SER A 313 -4.57 14.28 -6.40
N GLY A 314 -3.61 14.27 -7.34
CA GLY A 314 -2.40 13.44 -7.26
C GLY A 314 -2.64 11.95 -7.49
N GLN A 315 -3.90 11.51 -7.63
CA GLN A 315 -4.27 10.11 -7.81
C GLN A 315 -3.60 9.51 -9.06
N VAL A 316 -2.88 8.40 -8.91
CA VAL A 316 -2.32 7.66 -10.04
C VAL A 316 -3.45 7.02 -10.85
N LEU A 317 -3.53 7.39 -12.13
CA LEU A 317 -4.50 6.89 -13.10
C LEU A 317 -3.96 5.72 -13.92
N LEU A 318 -2.64 5.69 -14.15
CA LEU A 318 -1.94 4.64 -14.88
C LEU A 318 -0.46 4.64 -14.50
N SER A 319 0.18 3.47 -14.45
CA SER A 319 1.63 3.35 -14.40
C SER A 319 2.08 2.22 -15.32
N ARG A 320 3.15 2.44 -16.09
CA ARG A 320 3.65 1.47 -17.06
C ARG A 320 5.16 1.59 -17.22
N GLN A 321 5.84 0.45 -17.34
CA GLN A 321 7.21 0.39 -17.85
C GLN A 321 7.23 -0.10 -19.30
N LEU A 322 8.09 0.49 -20.12
CA LEU A 322 8.30 0.07 -21.51
C LEU A 322 9.76 0.24 -21.92
N VAL A 323 10.18 -0.54 -22.91
CA VAL A 323 11.46 -0.32 -23.61
C VAL A 323 11.13 0.49 -24.84
N ASN A 324 11.66 1.72 -24.93
CA ASN A 324 11.33 2.64 -26.01
C ASN A 324 11.69 2.04 -27.37
N GLN A 325 10.67 1.79 -28.19
CA GLN A 325 10.82 1.39 -29.58
C GLN A 325 10.17 2.49 -30.44
N PRO A 326 10.94 3.46 -30.95
CA PRO A 326 10.40 4.60 -31.70
C PRO A 326 9.55 4.22 -32.93
N ASN A 327 9.72 2.99 -33.42
CA ASN A 327 9.00 2.45 -34.57
C ASN A 327 7.66 1.77 -34.21
N ASP A 328 7.32 1.65 -32.92
CA ASP A 328 6.05 1.10 -32.46
C ASP A 328 5.15 2.25 -31.90
N PRO A 329 4.33 2.89 -32.74
CA PRO A 329 3.52 4.05 -32.33
C PRO A 329 2.51 3.69 -31.24
N ARG A 330 2.11 2.41 -31.11
CA ARG A 330 1.16 1.97 -30.09
C ARG A 330 1.73 2.04 -28.68
N GLN A 331 3.04 2.15 -28.51
CA GLN A 331 3.65 2.35 -27.19
C GLN A 331 3.37 3.74 -26.61
N ALA A 332 3.18 4.72 -27.48
CA ALA A 332 2.91 6.10 -27.11
C ALA A 332 1.41 6.35 -26.84
N GLU A 333 0.51 5.48 -27.28
CA GLU A 333 -0.94 5.65 -27.10
C GLU A 333 -1.37 5.40 -25.65
N LEU A 334 -2.04 6.38 -25.05
CA LEU A 334 -2.76 6.25 -23.79
C LEU A 334 -4.27 6.30 -24.02
N PRO A 335 -5.05 5.27 -23.62
CA PRO A 335 -6.50 5.30 -23.75
C PRO A 335 -7.10 6.29 -22.75
N MET A 336 -7.78 7.34 -23.23
CA MET A 336 -8.23 8.45 -22.38
C MET A 336 -9.72 8.44 -22.01
N ARG A 337 -10.52 7.54 -22.61
CA ARG A 337 -11.98 7.53 -22.44
C ARG A 337 -12.43 7.48 -20.97
N ARG A 338 -11.81 6.64 -20.15
CA ARG A 338 -12.14 6.53 -18.72
C ARG A 338 -11.87 7.82 -17.95
N TRP A 339 -10.85 8.58 -18.36
CA TRP A 339 -10.48 9.83 -17.72
C TRP A 339 -11.42 10.96 -18.15
N GLN A 340 -11.82 10.98 -19.42
CA GLN A 340 -12.86 11.88 -19.91
C GLN A 340 -14.22 11.62 -19.25
N GLU A 341 -14.61 10.35 -19.10
CA GLU A 341 -15.85 9.95 -18.39
C GLU A 341 -15.80 10.33 -16.90
N ALA A 342 -14.60 10.37 -16.30
CA ALA A 342 -14.36 10.88 -14.95
C ALA A 342 -14.29 12.42 -14.86
N GLY A 343 -14.59 13.12 -15.95
CA GLY A 343 -14.59 14.59 -16.00
C GLY A 343 -13.20 15.23 -15.99
N LEU A 344 -12.14 14.47 -16.28
CA LEU A 344 -10.79 15.03 -16.35
C LEU A 344 -10.56 15.75 -17.68
N GLU A 345 -10.07 16.97 -17.59
CA GLU A 345 -9.65 17.78 -18.75
C GLU A 345 -8.15 17.67 -19.03
N LYS A 346 -7.36 17.27 -18.02
CA LYS A 346 -5.90 17.17 -18.10
C LYS A 346 -5.41 15.98 -17.29
N ILE A 347 -4.27 15.44 -17.69
CA ILE A 347 -3.51 14.44 -16.96
C ILE A 347 -2.07 14.92 -16.77
N ALA A 348 -1.50 14.69 -15.60
CA ALA A 348 -0.07 14.86 -15.39
C ALA A 348 0.63 13.52 -15.73
N VAL A 349 1.73 13.58 -16.46
CA VAL A 349 2.52 12.41 -16.84
C VAL A 349 3.96 12.63 -16.42
N GLU A 350 4.48 11.76 -15.58
CA GLU A 350 5.88 11.68 -15.23
C GLU A 350 6.54 10.53 -16.02
N ILE A 351 7.62 10.82 -16.75
CA ILE A 351 8.36 9.83 -17.51
C ILE A 351 9.80 9.80 -17.01
N THR A 352 10.15 8.73 -16.30
CA THR A 352 11.53 8.46 -15.89
C THR A 352 12.22 7.65 -16.97
N CYS A 353 13.25 8.22 -17.58
CA CYS A 353 14.04 7.59 -18.63
C CYS A 353 15.34 7.02 -18.06
N HIS A 354 15.55 5.71 -18.24
CA HIS A 354 16.80 5.01 -18.01
C HIS A 354 17.44 4.68 -19.36
N PRO A 355 18.32 5.56 -19.90
CA PRO A 355 18.94 5.32 -21.19
C PRO A 355 19.93 4.14 -21.12
N PRO A 356 20.22 3.47 -22.24
CA PRO A 356 21.23 2.39 -22.27
C PRO A 356 22.64 2.87 -21.88
N ARG A 357 22.91 4.17 -22.06
CA ARG A 357 24.14 4.86 -21.68
C ARG A 357 23.78 6.25 -21.16
N GLY A 358 24.44 6.69 -20.09
CA GLY A 358 24.22 8.02 -19.47
C GLY A 358 23.41 7.99 -18.19
N ALA A 359 23.16 9.17 -17.62
CA ALA A 359 22.37 9.33 -16.41
C ALA A 359 20.88 9.19 -16.69
N PHE A 360 20.14 8.67 -15.70
CA PHE A 360 18.67 8.69 -15.76
C PHE A 360 18.15 10.10 -15.52
N PHE A 361 16.99 10.42 -16.07
CA PHE A 361 16.33 11.70 -15.88
C PHE A 361 14.81 11.53 -15.87
N VAL A 362 14.10 12.53 -15.37
CA VAL A 362 12.64 12.52 -15.22
C VAL A 362 12.07 13.73 -15.94
N ASP A 363 11.11 13.49 -16.83
CA ASP A 363 10.32 14.53 -17.47
C ASP A 363 8.92 14.56 -16.89
N LYS A 364 8.38 15.76 -16.69
CA LYS A 364 6.99 15.97 -16.27
C LYS A 364 6.23 16.68 -17.39
N LEU A 365 5.08 16.13 -17.75
CA LEU A 365 4.21 16.62 -18.81
C LEU A 365 2.82 16.86 -18.23
N LEU A 366 2.14 17.88 -18.72
CA LEU A 366 0.72 18.08 -18.47
C LEU A 366 0.02 17.99 -19.83
N LEU A 367 -0.74 16.92 -20.04
CA LEU A 367 -1.39 16.65 -21.31
C LEU A 367 -2.88 16.96 -21.21
N ALA A 368 -3.39 17.71 -22.17
CA ALA A 368 -4.83 17.96 -22.28
C ALA A 368 -5.54 16.71 -22.80
N LEU A 369 -6.68 16.39 -22.21
CA LEU A 369 -7.62 15.44 -22.75
C LEU A 369 -8.59 16.21 -23.66
N PRO A 370 -8.64 15.89 -24.97
CA PRO A 370 -9.64 16.46 -25.87
C PRO A 370 -11.05 16.31 -25.30
N ALA A 371 -11.96 17.24 -25.59
CA ALA A 371 -13.36 17.07 -25.22
C ALA A 371 -13.94 15.80 -25.89
N PRO A 372 -14.88 15.09 -25.24
CA PRO A 372 -15.61 14.03 -25.91
C PRO A 372 -16.28 14.62 -27.16
N ALA A 373 -16.14 13.97 -28.32
CA ALA A 373 -16.87 14.40 -29.51
C ALA A 373 -18.37 14.42 -29.18
N ALA A 374 -19.03 15.56 -29.40
CA ALA A 374 -20.47 15.69 -29.18
C ALA A 374 -21.17 14.59 -29.99
N ARG A 375 -21.95 13.74 -29.31
CA ARG A 375 -22.78 12.74 -29.98
C ARG A 375 -23.74 13.50 -30.91
N ARG A 376 -23.59 13.32 -32.22
CA ARG A 376 -24.58 13.75 -33.20
C ARG A 376 -25.74 12.78 -33.23
#